data_AF-A0A2A8UT64-F1
#
_entry.id   AF-A0A2A8UT64-F1
#
_cell.length_a   1.000
_cell.length_b   1.000
_cell.length_c   1.000
_cell.angle_alpha   90.00
_cell.angle_beta   90.00
_cell.angle_gamma   90.00
#
_symmetry.space_group_name_H-M   'P 1'
#
loop_
_entity.id
_entity.type
_entity.pdbx_description
1 polymer ?
#
loop_
_entity_poly.entity_id
_entity_poly.type
_entity_poly.pdbx_seq_one_letter_code
_entity_poly.pdbx_strand_id
1 'polypeptide(L)'
;MTNTKVAQTTVEGTKTWKDGNATNRPTTIKVDLLQNGKVVDTKEATVATNWKYTFEKLQAYDAEGNAYKYEVKEQPEDGYKSEVKGYDFTNTKVGQTT
;
A
#
# COMPACT_ATOMS: atom_id res chain seq x y z
N MET A 1 20.17 31.49 6.93
CA MET A 1 19.44 30.21 7.07
C MET A 1 18.87 29.87 5.70
N THR A 2 19.37 28.86 5.01
CA THR A 2 18.78 28.40 3.74
C THR A 2 17.55 27.56 4.06
N ASN A 3 16.38 28.09 3.72
CA ASN A 3 15.11 27.39 3.89
C ASN A 3 14.95 26.39 2.73
N THR A 4 15.68 25.27 2.78
CA THR A 4 15.57 24.21 1.77
C THR A 4 14.25 23.48 2.00
N LYS A 5 13.20 23.88 1.28
CA LYS A 5 11.96 23.11 1.22
C LYS A 5 12.27 21.80 0.48
N VAL A 6 12.55 20.75 1.24
CA VAL A 6 12.68 19.39 0.70
C VAL A 6 11.35 19.06 0.04
N ALA A 7 11.36 18.76 -1.26
CA ALA A 7 10.15 18.35 -1.95
C ALA A 7 9.65 17.04 -1.33
N GLN A 8 8.42 17.05 -0.84
CA GLN A 8 7.77 15.90 -0.24
C GLN A 8 6.57 15.46 -1.07
N THR A 9 6.27 14.17 -1.01
CA THR A 9 5.10 13.56 -1.62
C THR A 9 4.35 12.71 -0.60
N THR A 10 3.13 12.33 -0.97
CA THR A 10 2.26 11.43 -0.23
C THR A 10 1.88 10.27 -1.14
N VAL A 11 1.87 9.07 -0.58
CA VAL A 11 1.35 7.88 -1.25
C VAL A 11 0.14 7.41 -0.45
N GLU A 12 -1.03 7.41 -1.09
CA GLU A 12 -2.25 6.92 -0.48
C GLU A 12 -2.96 5.94 -1.41
N GLY A 13 -3.69 5.03 -0.79
CA GLY A 13 -4.36 3.96 -1.50
C GLY A 13 -5.54 3.41 -0.72
N THR A 14 -6.38 2.70 -1.46
CA THR A 14 -7.57 2.05 -0.94
C THR A 14 -7.54 0.55 -1.23
N LYS A 15 -8.19 -0.21 -0.37
CA LYS A 15 -8.34 -1.65 -0.50
C LYS A 15 -9.79 -1.99 -0.83
N THR A 16 -9.95 -2.67 -1.98
CA THR A 16 -11.22 -3.23 -2.44
C THR A 16 -11.22 -4.75 -2.28
N TRP A 17 -12.37 -5.30 -1.91
CA TRP A 17 -12.60 -6.73 -1.75
C TRP A 17 -13.59 -7.23 -2.80
N LYS A 18 -13.19 -8.25 -3.57
CA LYS A 18 -14.01 -9.00 -4.52
C LYS A 18 -14.20 -10.43 -3.98
N ASP A 19 -14.99 -10.53 -2.91
CA ASP A 19 -15.17 -11.77 -2.15
C ASP A 19 -16.63 -12.11 -1.84
N GLY A 20 -17.57 -11.37 -2.44
CA GLY A 20 -19.00 -11.58 -2.20
C GLY A 20 -19.43 -11.26 -0.76
N ASN A 21 -18.73 -10.35 -0.07
CA ASN A 21 -18.91 -10.06 1.35
C ASN A 21 -18.64 -11.27 2.25
N ALA A 22 -17.50 -11.92 2.01
CA ALA A 22 -17.06 -13.07 2.80
C ALA A 22 -17.03 -12.74 4.31
N THR A 23 -17.54 -13.67 5.13
CA THR A 23 -17.56 -13.54 6.60
C THR A 23 -16.21 -13.84 7.25
N ASN A 24 -15.29 -14.49 6.51
CA ASN A 24 -13.98 -14.92 6.99
C ASN A 24 -12.83 -14.05 6.44
N ARG A 25 -13.10 -12.79 6.11
CA ARG A 25 -12.08 -11.83 5.67
C ARG A 25 -11.08 -11.55 6.81
N PRO A 26 -9.78 -11.40 6.53
CA PRO A 26 -8.84 -10.93 7.54
C PRO A 26 -9.24 -9.55 8.07
N THR A 27 -8.93 -9.28 9.33
CA THR A 27 -9.29 -8.01 9.99
C THR A 27 -8.39 -6.85 9.60
N THR A 28 -7.20 -7.17 9.11
CA THR A 28 -6.12 -6.24 8.80
C THR A 28 -5.33 -6.74 7.60
N ILE A 29 -5.00 -5.83 6.69
CA ILE A 29 -3.99 -6.05 5.64
C ILE A 29 -2.70 -5.32 6.02
N LYS A 30 -1.55 -5.82 5.58
CA LYS A 30 -0.27 -5.11 5.67
C LYS A 30 0.17 -4.64 4.29
N VAL A 31 0.46 -3.35 4.20
CA VAL A 31 0.92 -2.68 2.99
C VAL A 31 2.33 -2.19 3.21
N ASP A 32 3.25 -2.70 2.42
CA ASP A 32 4.63 -2.26 2.37
C ASP A 32 4.77 -1.11 1.36
N LEU A 33 5.41 -0.03 1.78
CA LEU A 33 5.88 1.04 0.90
C LEU A 33 7.29 0.69 0.42
N LEU A 34 7.47 0.65 -0.89
CA LEU A 34 8.75 0.42 -1.53
C LEU A 34 9.30 1.74 -2.07
N GLN A 35 10.53 2.08 -1.71
CA GLN A 35 11.30 3.16 -2.32
C GLN A 35 12.40 2.52 -3.17
N ASN A 36 12.39 2.78 -4.48
CA ASN A 36 13.33 2.20 -5.45
C ASN A 36 13.44 0.67 -5.32
N GLY A 37 12.31 0.00 -5.10
CA GLY A 37 12.22 -1.46 -4.95
C GLY A 37 12.61 -2.02 -3.58
N LYS A 38 12.94 -1.18 -2.58
CA LYS A 38 13.22 -1.61 -1.20
C LYS A 38 12.10 -1.19 -0.26
N VAL A 39 11.68 -2.11 0.61
CA VAL A 39 10.71 -1.78 1.67
C VAL A 39 11.32 -0.76 2.62
N VAL A 40 10.63 0.37 2.82
CA VAL A 40 11.06 1.46 3.72
C VAL A 40 10.08 1.74 4.84
N ASP A 41 8.82 1.35 4.69
CA ASP A 41 7.79 1.49 5.71
C ASP A 41 6.68 0.45 5.48
N THR A 42 5.89 0.17 6.52
CA THR A 42 4.74 -0.73 6.47
C THR A 42 3.57 -0.11 7.23
N LYS A 43 2.38 -0.10 6.61
CA LYS A 43 1.14 0.31 7.26
C LYS A 43 0.09 -0.79 7.25
N GLU A 44 -0.77 -0.70 8.25
CA GLU A 44 -1.95 -1.54 8.38
C GLU A 44 -3.18 -0.80 7.86
N ALA A 45 -4.01 -1.50 7.08
CA ALA A 45 -5.34 -1.04 6.69
C ALA A 45 -6.38 -2.02 7.28
N THR A 46 -7.42 -1.47 7.88
CA THR A 46 -8.45 -2.23 8.60
C THR A 46 -9.84 -1.72 8.26
N VAL A 47 -10.88 -2.39 8.75
CA VAL A 47 -12.26 -1.88 8.69
C VAL A 47 -12.37 -0.49 9.33
N ALA A 48 -11.67 -0.25 10.45
CA ALA A 48 -11.72 1.03 11.15
C ALA A 48 -11.11 2.18 10.34
N THR A 49 -10.13 1.90 9.47
CA THR A 49 -9.57 2.88 8.54
C THR A 49 -10.34 2.97 7.22
N ASN A 50 -11.51 2.31 7.13
CA ASN A 50 -12.26 2.11 5.90
C ASN A 50 -11.40 1.52 4.78
N TRP A 51 -10.48 0.61 5.12
CA TRP A 51 -9.58 -0.04 4.18
C TRP A 51 -8.70 0.96 3.42
N LYS A 52 -8.36 2.09 4.04
CA LYS A 52 -7.45 3.11 3.49
C LYS A 52 -6.13 3.13 4.25
N TYR A 53 -5.09 3.57 3.56
CA TYR A 53 -3.77 3.85 4.13
C TYR A 53 -3.12 5.05 3.44
N THR A 54 -2.23 5.71 4.16
CA THR A 54 -1.53 6.91 3.70
C THR A 54 -0.11 6.93 4.26
N PHE A 55 0.88 7.09 3.40
CA PHE A 55 2.28 7.36 3.73
C PHE A 55 2.56 8.83 3.42
N GLU A 56 2.81 9.62 4.45
CA GLU A 56 3.02 11.06 4.33
C GLU A 56 4.50 11.42 4.46
N LYS A 57 4.85 12.66 4.07
CA LYS A 57 6.18 13.25 4.29
C LYS A 57 7.32 12.47 3.63
N LEU A 58 7.03 11.75 2.55
CA LEU A 58 8.02 11.00 1.78
C LEU A 58 8.88 11.96 0.98
N GLN A 59 10.21 11.81 1.01
CA GLN A 59 11.10 12.64 0.19
C GLN A 59 10.86 12.33 -1.29
N ALA A 60 10.76 13.35 -2.14
CA ALA A 60 10.56 13.15 -3.58
C ALA A 60 11.88 12.86 -4.31
N TYR A 61 13.02 13.31 -3.77
CA TYR A 61 14.34 13.19 -4.38
C TYR A 61 15.39 12.75 -3.34
N ASP A 62 16.42 12.05 -3.81
CA ASP A 62 17.61 11.73 -3.03
C ASP A 62 18.55 12.95 -2.89
N ALA A 63 19.69 12.74 -2.22
CA ALA A 63 20.69 13.79 -2.00
C ALA A 63 21.39 14.27 -3.29
N GLU A 64 21.34 13.48 -4.36
CA GLU A 64 21.91 13.79 -5.67
C GLU A 64 20.89 14.47 -6.59
N GLY A 65 19.63 14.55 -6.17
CA GLY A 65 18.53 15.15 -6.94
C GLY A 65 17.78 14.16 -7.84
N ASN A 66 18.02 12.84 -7.72
CA ASN A 66 17.28 11.84 -8.48
C ASN A 66 15.92 11.58 -7.81
N ALA A 67 14.86 11.46 -8.62
CA ALA A 67 13.52 11.20 -8.10
C ALA A 67 13.40 9.79 -7.52
N TYR A 68 12.83 9.68 -6.32
CA TYR A 68 12.46 8.39 -5.75
C TYR A 68 11.25 7.81 -6.49
N LYS A 69 11.34 6.54 -6.85
CA LYS A 69 10.19 5.76 -7.29
C LYS A 69 9.53 5.11 -6.07
N TYR A 70 8.27 5.45 -5.83
CA TYR A 70 7.46 4.80 -4.80
C TYR A 70 6.48 3.80 -5.41
N GLU A 71 6.39 2.64 -4.78
CA GLU A 71 5.46 1.57 -5.13
C GLU A 71 4.87 1.00 -3.84
N VAL A 72 3.72 0.35 -3.94
CA VAL A 72 3.09 -0.33 -2.80
C VAL A 72 2.99 -1.81 -3.08
N LYS A 73 3.13 -2.61 -2.03
CA LYS A 73 2.94 -4.05 -2.10
C LYS A 73 2.14 -4.52 -0.90
N GLU A 74 1.08 -5.28 -1.16
CA GLU A 74 0.36 -5.95 -0.09
C GLU A 74 1.07 -7.25 0.28
N GLN A 75 1.14 -7.55 1.57
CA GLN A 75 1.63 -8.84 2.05
C GLN A 75 0.61 -9.95 1.73
N PRO A 76 1.07 -11.15 1.37
CA PRO A 76 0.19 -12.22 0.93
C PRO A 76 -0.82 -12.59 2.03
N GLU A 77 -2.07 -12.77 1.62
CA GLU A 77 -3.16 -13.22 2.47
C GLU A 77 -3.67 -14.58 1.99
N ASP A 78 -3.83 -15.50 2.93
CA ASP A 78 -4.27 -16.85 2.59
C ASP A 78 -5.68 -16.84 1.98
N GLY A 79 -5.87 -17.60 0.90
CA GLY A 79 -7.15 -17.67 0.18
C GLY A 79 -7.49 -16.45 -0.68
N TYR A 80 -6.59 -15.48 -0.84
CA TYR A 80 -6.81 -14.29 -1.66
C TYR A 80 -5.72 -14.07 -2.72
N LYS A 81 -6.15 -13.64 -3.90
CA LYS A 81 -5.26 -13.11 -4.94
C LYS A 81 -5.32 -11.58 -4.90
N SER A 82 -4.16 -10.96 -4.77
CA SER A 82 -4.01 -9.51 -4.75
C SER A 82 -3.60 -8.95 -6.11
N GLU A 83 -4.25 -7.86 -6.51
CA GLU A 83 -3.92 -7.06 -7.69
C GLU A 83 -3.69 -5.61 -7.27
N VAL A 84 -2.61 -4.99 -7.76
CA VAL A 84 -2.29 -3.58 -7.52
C VAL A 84 -2.52 -2.75 -8.79
N LYS A 85 -3.18 -1.61 -8.66
CA LYS A 85 -3.36 -0.62 -9.73
C LYS A 85 -3.00 0.76 -9.21
N GLY A 86 -1.84 1.28 -9.63
CA GLY A 86 -1.26 2.47 -9.02
C GLY A 86 -0.93 2.18 -7.56
N TYR A 87 -1.72 2.76 -6.65
CA TYR A 87 -1.63 2.50 -5.21
C TYR A 87 -2.89 1.83 -4.64
N ASP A 88 -3.86 1.43 -5.45
CA ASP A 88 -5.02 0.72 -4.95
C ASP A 88 -4.83 -0.79 -5.05
N PHE A 89 -5.35 -1.52 -4.05
CA PHE A 89 -5.35 -2.98 -4.02
C PHE A 89 -6.74 -3.54 -4.23
N THR A 90 -6.83 -4.65 -4.95
CA THR A 90 -8.03 -5.47 -5.06
C THR A 90 -7.70 -6.89 -4.64
N ASN A 91 -8.31 -7.39 -3.55
CA ASN A 91 -8.26 -8.81 -3.22
C ASN A 91 -9.47 -9.55 -3.76
N THR A 92 -9.21 -10.57 -4.55
CA THR A 92 -10.22 -11.49 -5.07
C THR A 92 -10.10 -12.80 -4.33
N LYS A 93 -11.19 -13.31 -3.78
CA LYS A 93 -11.19 -14.60 -3.09
C LYS A 93 -10.88 -15.70 -4.11
N VAL A 94 -9.85 -16.49 -3.84
CA VAL A 94 -9.52 -17.65 -4.67
C VAL A 94 -10.49 -18.75 -4.25
N GLY A 95 -11.34 -19.19 -5.18
CA GLY A 95 -12.22 -20.33 -4.89
C GLY A 95 -11.37 -21.55 -4.55
N GLN A 96 -11.69 -22.25 -3.46
CA GLN A 96 -11.21 -23.61 -3.27
C GLN A 96 -11.82 -24.43 -4.41
N THR A 97 -11.01 -24.80 -5.39
CA THR A 97 -11.33 -25.96 -6.22
C THR A 97 -11.29 -27.17 -5.28
N THR A 98 -12.46 -27.58 -4.79
CA THR A 98 -12.69 -28.91 -4.22
C THR A 98 -12.37 -29.99 -5.24
#